data_AF-R5AK70-F1
#
_entry.id   AF-R5AK70-F1
#
_cell.length_a   1.000
_cell.length_b   1.000
_cell.length_c   1.000
_cell.angle_alpha   90.00
_cell.angle_beta   90.00
_cell.angle_gamma   90.00
#
_symmetry.space_group_name_H-M   'P 1'
#
loop_
_entity.id
_entity.type
_entity.pdbx_description
1 polymer ?
#
loop_
_entity_poly.entity_id
_entity_poly.type
_entity_poly.pdbx_seq_one_letter_code
_entity_poly.pdbx_strand_id
1 'polypeptide(L)'
;MQSHADVKRLCTAALLSAMALALQYLESLLPPLVPGIPVKLGLANLVTLYTMLRFSRRDAFIVSALRVLLFPLLSGAVSGFFYAAAGTLLSFAVMALLLPLVRAGRLSPVGQSVAGAFLFHVGQTLVGLLTVGRAMLAYFPYMGLISIPAGALTGFLAMLLAKRLAGARPSASPRS
;
A
#
# COMPACT_ATOMS: atom_id res chain seq x y z
N MET A 1 21.44 -23.87 -11.20
CA MET A 1 21.30 -23.29 -9.84
C MET A 1 20.41 -22.03 -9.76
N GLN A 2 19.89 -21.46 -10.87
CA GLN A 2 19.00 -20.27 -10.83
C GLN A 2 17.53 -20.59 -10.48
N SER A 3 17.02 -21.78 -10.86
CA SER A 3 15.61 -22.17 -10.67
C SER A 3 15.09 -22.09 -9.21
N HIS A 4 15.88 -22.51 -8.22
CA HIS A 4 15.45 -22.48 -6.80
C HIS A 4 15.33 -21.05 -6.22
N ALA A 5 16.17 -20.12 -6.68
CA ALA A 5 16.14 -18.73 -6.19
C ALA A 5 14.90 -17.99 -6.69
N ASP A 6 14.51 -18.25 -7.95
CA ASP A 6 13.32 -17.66 -8.55
C ASP A 6 12.03 -18.22 -7.96
N VAL A 7 11.97 -19.53 -7.69
CA VAL A 7 10.84 -20.16 -6.98
C VAL A 7 10.69 -19.55 -5.58
N LYS A 8 11.78 -19.37 -4.83
CA LYS A 8 11.73 -18.77 -3.49
C LYS A 8 11.22 -17.33 -3.51
N ARG A 9 11.62 -16.53 -4.51
CA ARG A 9 11.13 -15.16 -4.72
C ARG A 9 9.66 -15.14 -5.07
N LEU A 10 9.22 -16.01 -5.98
CA LEU A 10 7.81 -16.15 -6.35
C LEU A 10 6.96 -16.54 -5.14
N CYS A 11 7.36 -17.55 -4.36
CA CYS A 11 6.66 -17.96 -3.15
C CYS A 11 6.59 -16.82 -2.12
N THR A 12 7.67 -16.04 -1.97
CA THR A 12 7.69 -14.90 -1.03
C THR A 12 6.74 -13.79 -1.51
N ALA A 13 6.76 -13.45 -2.79
CA ALA A 13 5.85 -12.45 -3.36
C ALA A 13 4.39 -12.90 -3.27
N ALA A 14 4.11 -14.19 -3.52
CA ALA A 14 2.78 -14.77 -3.35
C ALA A 14 2.31 -14.71 -1.90
N LEU A 15 3.16 -15.07 -0.93
CA LEU A 15 2.84 -15.01 0.50
C LEU A 15 2.57 -13.57 0.95
N LEU A 16 3.40 -12.60 0.54
CA LEU A 16 3.22 -11.19 0.85
C LEU A 16 1.94 -10.64 0.21
N SER A 17 1.63 -11.06 -1.02
CA SER A 17 0.38 -10.70 -1.70
C SER A 17 -0.84 -11.27 -0.98
N ALA A 18 -0.78 -12.53 -0.55
CA ALA A 18 -1.83 -13.17 0.23
C ALA A 18 -2.02 -12.47 1.58
N MET A 19 -0.93 -12.10 2.28
CA MET A 19 -1.02 -11.32 3.51
C MET A 19 -1.63 -9.93 3.26
N ALA A 20 -1.22 -9.22 2.20
CA ALA A 20 -1.78 -7.91 1.86
C ALA A 20 -3.30 -8.00 1.60
N LEU A 21 -3.73 -9.03 0.86
CA LEU A 21 -5.14 -9.31 0.59
C LEU A 21 -5.90 -9.69 1.86
N ALA A 22 -5.36 -10.57 2.69
CA ALA A 22 -5.98 -10.99 3.94
C ALA A 22 -6.16 -9.82 4.91
N LEU A 23 -5.14 -8.97 5.05
CA LEU A 23 -5.23 -7.75 5.87
C LEU A 23 -6.24 -6.76 5.29
N GLN A 24 -6.27 -6.58 3.96
CA GLN A 24 -7.24 -5.71 3.30
C GLN A 24 -8.68 -6.20 3.50
N TYR A 25 -8.89 -7.52 3.45
CA TYR A 25 -10.17 -8.16 3.68
C TYR A 25 -10.59 -8.05 5.15
N LEU A 26 -9.70 -8.34 6.09
CA LEU A 26 -9.95 -8.16 7.51
C LEU A 26 -10.32 -6.71 7.84
N GLU A 27 -9.59 -5.74 7.27
CA GLU A 27 -9.90 -4.32 7.39
C GLU A 27 -11.28 -3.96 6.82
N SER A 28 -11.73 -4.65 5.77
CA SER A 28 -13.07 -4.43 5.22
C SER A 28 -14.20 -4.98 6.09
N LEU A 29 -13.89 -5.92 7.00
CA LEU A 29 -14.83 -6.45 7.99
C LEU A 29 -14.90 -5.59 9.25
N LEU A 30 -13.87 -4.78 9.51
CA LEU A 30 -13.84 -3.90 10.67
C LEU A 30 -14.84 -2.73 10.48
N PRO A 31 -15.59 -2.38 11.53
CA PRO A 31 -16.40 -1.16 11.50
C PRO A 31 -15.51 0.06 11.27
N PRO A 32 -16.03 1.14 10.65
CA PRO A 32 -15.26 2.37 10.45
C PRO A 32 -14.69 2.87 11.77
N LEU A 33 -13.40 3.19 11.79
CA LEU A 33 -12.71 3.71 12.98
C LEU A 33 -13.39 4.95 13.57
N VAL A 34 -14.02 5.75 12.70
CA VAL A 34 -14.77 6.95 13.06
C VAL A 34 -16.19 6.81 12.50
N PRO A 35 -17.22 6.85 13.35
CA PRO A 35 -18.61 6.90 12.90
C PRO A 35 -18.80 8.06 11.91
N GLY A 36 -19.26 7.76 10.70
CA GLY A 36 -19.53 8.76 9.66
C GLY A 36 -18.35 9.11 8.74
N ILE A 37 -17.14 8.60 8.96
CA ILE A 37 -16.02 8.79 8.02
C ILE A 37 -15.50 7.44 7.52
N PRO A 38 -15.58 7.13 6.22
CA PRO A 38 -15.12 5.86 5.65
C PRO A 38 -13.59 5.83 5.51
N VAL A 39 -12.89 5.97 6.63
CA VAL A 39 -11.42 5.92 6.69
C VAL A 39 -10.99 4.52 7.07
N LYS A 40 -10.16 3.94 6.22
CA LYS A 40 -9.46 2.69 6.46
C LYS A 40 -8.09 2.99 7.07
N LEU A 41 -7.60 2.10 7.93
CA LEU A 41 -6.25 2.18 8.53
C LEU A 41 -5.16 2.18 7.47
N GLY A 42 -5.42 1.61 6.29
CA GLY A 42 -4.44 1.40 5.25
C GLY A 42 -3.56 0.18 5.53
N LEU A 43 -4.10 -0.86 6.19
CA LEU A 43 -3.34 -2.08 6.52
C LEU A 43 -2.72 -2.74 5.27
N ALA A 44 -3.40 -2.66 4.13
CA ALA A 44 -2.85 -3.15 2.86
C ALA A 44 -1.64 -2.32 2.37
N ASN A 45 -1.65 -1.00 2.61
CA ASN A 45 -0.55 -0.11 2.24
C ASN A 45 0.69 -0.35 3.12
N LEU A 46 0.51 -0.77 4.38
CA LEU A 46 1.59 -1.21 5.25
C LEU A 46 2.38 -2.38 4.62
N VAL A 47 1.68 -3.40 4.08
CA VAL A 47 2.36 -4.55 3.45
C VAL A 47 3.10 -4.14 2.18
N THR A 48 2.50 -3.27 1.36
CA THR A 48 3.18 -2.69 0.18
C THR A 48 4.44 -1.92 0.58
N LEU A 49 4.36 -1.06 1.59
CA LEU A 49 5.48 -0.26 2.07
C LEU A 49 6.59 -1.16 2.66
N TYR A 50 6.22 -2.12 3.51
CA TYR A 50 7.15 -3.11 4.06
C TYR A 50 7.87 -3.87 2.94
N THR A 51 7.12 -4.33 1.93
CA THR A 51 7.68 -5.04 0.77
C THR A 51 8.66 -4.14 0.01
N MET A 52 8.32 -2.87 -0.19
CA MET A 52 9.17 -1.95 -0.93
C MET A 52 10.46 -1.55 -0.18
N LEU A 53 10.40 -1.47 1.14
CA LEU A 53 11.55 -1.21 2.01
C LEU A 53 12.48 -2.42 2.09
N ARG A 54 11.92 -3.63 2.19
CA ARG A 54 12.68 -4.85 2.45
C ARG A 54 13.13 -5.61 1.21
N PHE A 55 12.36 -5.54 0.14
CA PHE A 55 12.60 -6.23 -1.12
C PHE A 55 12.87 -5.21 -2.24
N SER A 56 12.27 -5.39 -3.42
CA SER A 56 12.43 -4.51 -4.57
C SER A 56 11.16 -3.73 -4.88
N ARG A 57 11.30 -2.65 -5.68
CA ARG A 57 10.16 -1.92 -6.23
C ARG A 57 9.26 -2.82 -7.08
N ARG A 58 9.85 -3.77 -7.80
CA ARG A 58 9.11 -4.72 -8.66
C ARG A 58 8.22 -5.64 -7.82
N ASP A 59 8.76 -6.19 -6.73
CA ASP A 59 7.98 -7.08 -5.85
C ASP A 59 6.81 -6.33 -5.20
N ALA A 60 7.05 -5.11 -4.72
CA ALA A 60 6.01 -4.26 -4.15
C ALA A 60 4.92 -3.87 -5.18
N PHE A 61 5.31 -3.67 -6.44
CA PHE A 61 4.36 -3.44 -7.53
C PHE A 61 3.48 -4.67 -7.78
N ILE A 62 4.09 -5.86 -7.87
CA ILE A 62 3.37 -7.13 -8.07
C ILE A 62 2.35 -7.35 -6.94
N VAL A 63 2.79 -7.20 -5.68
CA VAL A 63 1.91 -7.32 -4.50
C VAL A 63 0.73 -6.34 -4.59
N SER A 64 0.99 -5.09 -4.98
CA SER A 64 -0.03 -4.05 -5.07
C SER A 64 -0.96 -4.22 -6.28
N ALA A 65 -0.47 -4.75 -7.39
CA ALA A 65 -1.27 -5.04 -8.57
C ALA A 65 -2.21 -6.23 -8.30
N LEU A 66 -1.65 -7.32 -7.76
CA LEU A 66 -2.42 -8.51 -7.38
C LEU A 66 -3.52 -8.16 -6.37
N ARG A 67 -3.23 -7.31 -5.37
CA ARG A 67 -4.27 -6.94 -4.39
C ARG A 67 -5.43 -6.19 -5.05
N VAL A 68 -5.15 -5.26 -5.97
CA VAL A 68 -6.17 -4.43 -6.62
C VAL A 68 -7.04 -5.26 -7.56
N LEU A 69 -6.45 -6.24 -8.22
CA LEU A 69 -7.16 -7.15 -9.12
C LEU A 69 -8.00 -8.18 -8.35
N LEU A 70 -7.42 -8.78 -7.31
CA LEU A 70 -8.05 -9.90 -6.59
C LEU A 70 -9.07 -9.44 -5.54
N PHE A 71 -8.88 -8.27 -4.91
CA PHE A 71 -9.77 -7.84 -3.83
C PHE A 71 -11.23 -7.65 -4.29
N PRO A 72 -11.55 -7.00 -5.42
CA PRO A 72 -12.94 -6.86 -5.86
C PRO A 72 -13.60 -8.18 -6.26
N LEU A 73 -12.81 -9.17 -6.69
CA LEU A 73 -13.31 -10.53 -6.95
C LEU A 73 -13.73 -11.24 -5.66
N LEU A 74 -13.03 -10.97 -4.55
CA LEU A 74 -13.35 -11.53 -3.24
C LEU A 74 -14.49 -10.78 -2.55
N SER A 75 -14.51 -9.45 -2.64
CA SER A 75 -15.48 -8.61 -1.93
C SER A 75 -16.77 -8.37 -2.70
N GLY A 76 -16.84 -8.78 -3.97
CA GLY A 76 -17.98 -8.51 -4.87
C GLY A 76 -18.14 -7.03 -5.28
N ALA A 77 -17.25 -6.14 -4.85
CA ALA A 77 -17.38 -4.69 -5.00
C ALA A 77 -16.65 -4.16 -6.25
N VAL A 78 -17.12 -4.56 -7.43
CA VAL A 78 -16.49 -4.21 -8.72
C VAL A 78 -16.44 -2.69 -8.96
N SER A 79 -17.44 -1.94 -8.48
CA SER A 79 -17.46 -0.48 -8.58
C SER A 79 -16.30 0.20 -7.83
N GLY A 80 -15.80 -0.44 -6.77
CA GLY A 80 -14.65 0.04 -5.99
C GLY A 80 -13.30 -0.22 -6.65
N PHE A 81 -13.24 -1.02 -7.73
CA PHE A 81 -12.00 -1.37 -8.42
C PHE A 81 -11.28 -0.13 -8.94
N PHE A 82 -11.97 0.75 -9.68
CA PHE A 82 -11.35 1.93 -10.29
C PHE A 82 -10.80 2.89 -9.22
N TYR A 83 -11.53 3.07 -8.13
CA TYR A 83 -11.09 3.87 -6.97
C TYR A 83 -9.81 3.29 -6.36
N ALA A 84 -9.81 1.99 -6.06
CA ALA A 84 -8.66 1.31 -5.47
C ALA A 84 -7.45 1.27 -6.41
N ALA A 85 -7.69 1.11 -7.72
CA ALA A 85 -6.65 1.07 -8.74
C ALA A 85 -5.96 2.43 -8.89
N ALA A 86 -6.72 3.51 -9.09
CA ALA A 86 -6.18 4.85 -9.21
C ALA A 86 -5.42 5.28 -7.95
N GLY A 87 -6.02 5.06 -6.77
CA GLY A 87 -5.37 5.34 -5.49
C GLY A 87 -4.08 4.53 -5.31
N THR A 88 -4.11 3.22 -5.57
CA THR A 88 -2.93 2.35 -5.41
C THR A 88 -1.80 2.74 -6.36
N LEU A 89 -2.12 3.02 -7.63
CA LEU A 89 -1.12 3.42 -8.62
C LEU A 89 -0.44 4.73 -8.24
N LEU A 90 -1.21 5.75 -7.86
CA LEU A 90 -0.68 7.06 -7.50
C LEU A 90 0.14 6.99 -6.20
N SER A 91 -0.35 6.25 -5.22
CA SER A 91 0.33 5.95 -3.96
C SER A 91 1.65 5.20 -4.18
N PHE A 92 1.64 4.16 -5.02
CA PHE A 92 2.84 3.40 -5.36
C PHE A 92 3.85 4.28 -6.10
N ALA A 93 3.41 5.10 -7.06
CA ALA A 93 4.28 5.98 -7.83
C ALA A 93 5.03 6.97 -6.93
N VAL A 94 4.32 7.66 -6.02
CA VAL A 94 4.98 8.60 -5.09
C VAL A 94 5.92 7.88 -4.13
N MET A 95 5.51 6.73 -3.58
CA MET A 95 6.38 5.96 -2.69
C MET A 95 7.63 5.50 -3.44
N ALA A 96 7.50 4.99 -4.66
CA ALA A 96 8.63 4.53 -5.48
C ALA A 96 9.59 5.67 -5.82
N LEU A 97 9.06 6.86 -6.12
CA LEU A 97 9.83 8.08 -6.38
C LEU A 97 10.59 8.57 -5.15
N LEU A 98 9.97 8.48 -3.96
CA LEU A 98 10.58 8.88 -2.69
C LEU A 98 11.57 7.86 -2.13
N LEU A 99 11.56 6.62 -2.62
CA LEU A 99 12.42 5.54 -2.11
C LEU A 99 13.94 5.83 -2.14
N PRO A 100 14.53 6.50 -3.15
CA PRO A 100 15.94 6.90 -3.11
C PRO A 100 16.24 7.84 -1.94
N LEU A 101 15.35 8.80 -1.66
CA LEU A 101 15.51 9.76 -0.56
C LEU A 101 15.47 9.04 0.80
N VAL A 102 14.60 8.03 0.94
CA VAL A 102 14.55 7.19 2.13
C VAL A 102 15.82 6.37 2.30
N ARG A 103 16.33 5.76 1.22
CA ARG A 103 17.58 5.00 1.26
C ARG A 103 18.81 5.87 1.53
N ALA A 104 18.78 7.13 1.13
CA ALA A 104 19.81 8.12 1.42
C ALA A 104 19.68 8.75 2.82
N GLY A 105 18.69 8.33 3.63
CA GLY A 105 18.47 8.88 4.97
C GLY A 105 17.90 10.31 4.99
N ARG A 106 17.56 10.89 3.82
CA ARG A 106 17.02 12.25 3.69
C ARG A 106 15.52 12.33 3.98
N LEU A 107 14.83 11.20 3.98
CA LEU A 107 13.40 11.08 4.25
C LEU A 107 13.13 9.88 5.16
N SER A 108 12.23 10.04 6.14
CA SER A 108 11.81 8.91 6.97
C SER A 108 10.86 7.97 6.22
N PRO A 109 10.87 6.66 6.50
CA PRO A 109 9.88 5.73 5.96
C PRO A 109 8.44 6.11 6.33
N VAL A 110 8.26 6.81 7.46
CA VAL A 110 6.97 7.38 7.89
C VAL A 110 6.52 8.49 6.94
N GLY A 111 7.40 9.44 6.58
CA GLY A 111 7.06 10.50 5.63
C GLY A 111 6.72 9.95 4.24
N GLN A 112 7.43 8.91 3.80
CA GLN A 112 7.10 8.18 2.57
C GLN A 112 5.70 7.55 2.63
N SER A 113 5.33 6.96 3.76
CA SER A 113 3.99 6.39 3.98
C SER A 113 2.89 7.46 3.99
N VAL A 114 3.12 8.60 4.65
CA VAL A 114 2.18 9.73 4.68
C VAL A 114 1.95 10.28 3.28
N ALA A 115 3.01 10.48 2.49
CA ALA A 115 2.88 10.88 1.09
C ALA A 115 2.09 9.83 0.29
N GLY A 116 2.39 8.54 0.48
CA GLY A 116 1.66 7.44 -0.13
C GLY A 116 0.16 7.44 0.21
N ALA A 117 -0.19 7.63 1.48
CA ALA A 117 -1.57 7.67 1.96
C ALA A 117 -2.32 8.88 1.37
N PHE A 118 -1.69 10.06 1.36
CA PHE A 118 -2.29 11.26 0.78
C PHE A 118 -2.60 11.07 -0.71
N LEU A 119 -1.61 10.59 -1.48
CA LEU A 119 -1.78 10.35 -2.91
C LEU A 119 -2.77 9.21 -3.21
N PHE A 120 -2.92 8.24 -2.30
CA PHE A 120 -3.96 7.22 -2.42
C PHE A 120 -5.36 7.84 -2.43
N HIS A 121 -5.63 8.73 -1.46
CA HIS A 121 -6.91 9.43 -1.38
C HIS A 121 -7.11 10.42 -2.53
N VAL A 122 -6.05 11.10 -2.99
CA VAL A 122 -6.08 11.93 -4.20
C VAL A 122 -6.55 11.12 -5.41
N GLY A 123 -6.00 9.92 -5.62
CA GLY A 123 -6.39 9.04 -6.73
C GLY A 123 -7.85 8.60 -6.62
N GLN A 124 -8.34 8.28 -5.42
CA GLN A 124 -9.75 7.96 -5.19
C GLN A 124 -10.67 9.15 -5.47
N THR A 125 -10.29 10.36 -5.02
CA THR A 125 -11.07 11.58 -5.27
C THR A 125 -11.11 11.93 -6.76
N LEU A 126 -10.04 11.69 -7.52
CA LEU A 126 -10.02 11.90 -8.96
C LEU A 126 -11.04 11.00 -9.69
N VAL A 127 -11.09 9.71 -9.33
CA VAL A 127 -12.10 8.78 -9.88
C VAL A 127 -13.51 9.17 -9.43
N GLY A 128 -13.67 9.59 -8.18
CA GLY A 128 -14.95 10.09 -7.67
C GLY A 128 -15.43 11.36 -8.38
N LEU A 129 -14.53 12.26 -8.76
CA LEU A 129 -14.85 13.43 -9.56
C LEU A 129 -15.38 13.07 -10.94
N LEU A 130 -14.80 12.04 -11.58
CA LEU A 130 -15.21 11.57 -12.90
C LEU A 130 -16.51 10.77 -12.89
N THR A 131 -16.86 10.13 -11.77
CA THR A 131 -18.01 9.22 -11.69
C THR A 131 -19.22 9.82 -10.97
N VAL A 132 -19.01 10.55 -9.88
CA VAL A 132 -20.06 11.16 -9.04
C VAL A 132 -20.16 12.67 -9.27
N GLY A 133 -19.07 13.32 -9.68
CA GLY A 133 -19.01 14.75 -9.97
C GLY A 133 -18.37 15.59 -8.87
N ARG A 134 -18.55 16.92 -8.97
CA ARG A 134 -17.80 17.93 -8.18
C ARG A 134 -18.04 17.85 -6.67
N ALA A 135 -19.12 17.21 -6.22
CA ALA A 135 -19.42 16.99 -4.81
C ALA A 135 -18.29 16.24 -4.07
N MET A 136 -17.51 15.41 -4.78
CA MET A 136 -16.40 14.67 -4.18
C MET A 136 -15.23 15.57 -3.74
N LEU A 137 -15.09 16.77 -4.33
CA LEU A 137 -14.04 17.73 -3.95
C LEU A 137 -14.23 18.28 -2.54
N ALA A 138 -15.48 18.31 -2.04
CA ALA A 138 -15.76 18.72 -0.67
C ALA A 138 -15.20 17.73 0.38
N TYR A 139 -15.02 16.45 0.01
CA TYR A 139 -14.46 15.41 0.87
C TYR A 139 -12.92 15.37 0.87
N PHE A 140 -12.29 16.00 -0.13
CA PHE A 140 -10.84 16.03 -0.27
C PHE A 140 -10.08 16.57 0.95
N PRO A 141 -10.42 17.73 1.54
CA PRO A 141 -9.69 18.25 2.71
C PRO A 141 -9.75 17.29 3.91
N TYR A 142 -10.90 16.64 4.12
CA TYR A 142 -11.06 15.64 5.18
C TYR A 142 -10.21 14.40 4.94
N MET A 143 -10.22 13.86 3.71
CA MET A 143 -9.42 12.71 3.34
C MET A 143 -7.91 13.00 3.46
N GLY A 144 -7.48 14.21 3.08
CA GLY A 144 -6.10 14.65 3.22
C GLY A 144 -5.65 14.73 4.68
N LEU A 145 -6.46 15.34 5.55
CA LEU A 145 -6.17 15.42 6.98
C LEU A 145 -6.03 14.03 7.62
N ILE A 146 -6.90 13.09 7.24
CA ILE A 146 -6.92 11.75 7.82
C ILE A 146 -5.82 10.85 7.26
N SER A 147 -5.33 11.16 6.05
CA SER A 147 -4.18 10.48 5.46
C SER A 147 -2.91 10.63 6.30
N ILE A 148 -2.78 11.72 7.06
CA ILE A 148 -1.60 11.99 7.90
C ILE A 148 -1.48 10.98 9.05
N PRO A 149 -2.46 10.87 9.98
CA PRO A 149 -2.38 9.90 11.07
C PRO A 149 -2.38 8.45 10.56
N ALA A 150 -3.20 8.13 9.54
CA ALA A 150 -3.23 6.79 8.96
C ALA A 150 -1.88 6.41 8.30
N GLY A 151 -1.32 7.32 7.50
CA GLY A 151 -0.01 7.18 6.88
C GLY A 151 1.12 7.09 7.90
N ALA A 152 1.04 7.88 8.98
CA ALA A 152 2.03 7.86 10.04
C ALA A 152 2.03 6.53 10.80
N LEU A 153 0.85 6.05 11.18
CA LEU A 153 0.67 4.77 11.86
C LEU A 153 1.20 3.60 11.01
N THR A 154 0.75 3.51 9.76
CA THR A 154 1.18 2.45 8.82
C THR A 154 2.68 2.51 8.53
N GLY A 155 3.23 3.72 8.39
CA GLY A 155 4.66 3.94 8.18
C GLY A 155 5.49 3.52 9.40
N PHE A 156 5.03 3.84 10.60
CA PHE A 156 5.67 3.42 11.84
C PHE A 156 5.65 1.91 12.02
N LEU A 157 4.49 1.28 11.80
CA LEU A 157 4.34 -0.18 11.87
C LEU A 157 5.21 -0.90 10.83
N ALA A 158 5.26 -0.41 9.59
CA ALA A 158 6.13 -0.96 8.55
C ALA A 158 7.61 -0.89 8.95
N MET A 159 8.02 0.21 9.59
CA MET A 159 9.38 0.39 10.10
C MET A 159 9.70 -0.57 11.24
N LEU A 160 8.77 -0.74 12.19
CA LEU A 160 8.90 -1.68 13.30
C LEU A 160 9.00 -3.11 12.80
N LEU A 161 8.15 -3.51 11.85
CA LEU A 161 8.20 -4.82 11.21
C LEU A 161 9.52 -5.03 10.46
N ALA A 162 9.98 -4.04 9.70
CA ALA A 162 11.27 -4.10 9.00
C ALA A 162 12.44 -4.28 9.97
N LYS A 163 12.41 -3.64 11.15
CA LYS A 163 13.43 -3.77 12.19
C LYS A 163 13.36 -5.13 12.89
N ARG A 164 12.17 -5.60 13.26
CA ARG A 164 11.96 -6.90 13.93
C ARG A 164 12.30 -8.09 13.02
N LEU A 165 11.97 -7.99 11.74
CA LEU A 165 12.25 -9.01 10.72
C LEU A 165 13.59 -8.79 10.01
N ALA A 166 14.44 -7.89 10.53
CA ALA A 166 15.77 -7.62 9.98
C ALA A 166 16.68 -8.86 10.02
N GLY A 167 16.51 -9.73 11.03
CA GLY A 167 17.25 -10.99 11.20
C GLY A 167 16.79 -12.12 10.29
N ALA A 168 15.56 -12.09 9.78
CA ALA A 168 14.98 -13.12 8.92
C ALA A 168 15.18 -12.85 7.42
N ARG A 169 16.36 -12.35 6.99
CA ARG A 169 16.63 -12.11 5.56
C ARG A 169 16.50 -13.43 4.78
N PRO A 170 15.61 -13.55 3.78
CA PRO A 170 15.86 -14.48 2.70
C PRO A 170 17.12 -13.99 1.98
N SER A 171 18.12 -14.87 1.89
CA SER A 171 19.35 -14.65 1.13
C SER A 171 19.07 -13.95 -0.20
N ALA A 172 19.54 -12.71 -0.33
CA ALA A 172 19.44 -11.96 -1.58
C ALA A 172 20.31 -12.66 -2.63
N SER A 173 19.71 -13.09 -3.74
CA SER A 173 20.49 -13.45 -4.91
C SER A 173 21.16 -12.18 -5.47
N PRO A 174 22.42 -12.26 -5.93
CA PRO A 174 23.15 -11.10 -6.45
C PRO A 174 22.40 -10.52 -7.65
N ARG A 175 22.28 -9.19 -7.68
CA ARG A 175 21.80 -8.47 -8.86
C ARG A 175 22.85 -8.63 -9.97
N SER A 176 22.46 -9.27 -11.07
CA SER A 176 23.04 -9.05 -12.40
C SER A 176 22.32 -7.87 -13.05
#